data_AF-A0A7Y5KZ33-F1
#
_entry.id   AF-A0A7Y5KZ33-F1
#
_cell.length_a   1.000
_cell.length_b   1.000
_cell.length_c   1.000
_cell.angle_alpha   90.00
_cell.angle_beta   90.00
_cell.angle_gamma   90.00
#
_symmetry.space_group_name_H-M   'P 1'
#
loop_
_entity.id
_entity.type
_entity.pdbx_description
1 polymer ?
#
loop_
_entity_poly.entity_id
_entity_poly.type
_entity_poly.pdbx_seq_one_letter_code
_entity_poly.pdbx_strand_id
1 'polypeptide(L)'
;MDLIVGHDLTTHGDDAVRTAFMLSDREGGLSTLLVYVVTQQELDKTGALSFSDKQQVAVEKAYPELWRRLDMVLESRHEDADKVEVDVVVRSAPVHLVRSQAKIAEVLLEIARDFSASRIVLGRKGRPDCVAEHVLEHGSLAPLPDGAPHKSLVVKLSTP
;
A
#
# COMPACT_ATOMS: atom_id res chain seq x y z
N MET A 1 10.73 8.97 -9.35
CA MET A 1 10.00 7.69 -9.26
C MET A 1 8.92 7.92 -8.23
N ASP A 2 7.63 7.77 -8.55
CA ASP A 2 6.73 8.81 -8.03
C ASP A 2 5.44 8.38 -7.33
N LEU A 3 5.18 7.07 -7.14
CA LEU A 3 4.00 6.66 -6.37
C LEU A 3 4.11 5.27 -5.72
N ILE A 4 4.13 5.22 -4.39
CA ILE A 4 3.93 3.99 -3.60
C ILE A 4 2.50 3.92 -3.09
N VAL A 5 1.95 2.72 -3.07
CA VAL A 5 0.63 2.43 -2.51
C VAL A 5 0.79 1.42 -1.39
N GLY A 6 0.55 1.85 -0.15
CA GLY A 6 0.45 0.91 0.96
C GLY A 6 -0.95 0.27 0.95
N HIS A 7 -1.00 -1.02 0.64
CA HIS A 7 -2.24 -1.77 0.51
C HIS A 7 -2.45 -2.66 1.72
N ASP A 8 -3.62 -2.57 2.35
CA ASP A 8 -4.17 -3.64 3.17
C ASP A 8 -5.31 -4.34 2.40
N LEU A 9 -5.59 -5.63 2.64
CA LEU A 9 -6.67 -6.37 1.97
C LEU A 9 -8.08 -5.95 2.44
N THR A 10 -8.28 -4.66 2.65
CA THR A 10 -9.55 -4.06 3.05
C THR A 10 -10.05 -3.10 1.98
N THR A 11 -11.31 -2.68 2.11
CA THR A 11 -11.92 -1.69 1.20
C THR A 11 -11.17 -0.35 1.20
N HIS A 12 -10.47 0.00 2.27
CA HIS A 12 -9.64 1.21 2.32
C HIS A 12 -8.35 1.06 1.51
N GLY A 13 -7.82 -0.15 1.41
CA GLY A 13 -6.74 -0.47 0.49
C GLY A 13 -7.16 -0.32 -0.96
N ASP A 14 -8.36 -0.79 -1.31
CA ASP A 14 -8.92 -0.64 -2.67
C ASP A 14 -9.11 0.85 -3.03
N ASP A 15 -9.54 1.67 -2.07
CA ASP A 15 -9.64 3.13 -2.23
C ASP A 15 -8.26 3.78 -2.50
N ALA A 16 -7.21 3.34 -1.79
CA ALA A 16 -5.84 3.83 -1.99
C ALA A 16 -5.33 3.52 -3.39
N VAL A 17 -5.58 2.29 -3.88
CA VAL A 17 -5.24 1.86 -5.23
C VAL A 17 -5.96 2.73 -6.27
N ARG A 18 -7.28 2.93 -6.13
CA ARG A 18 -8.06 3.80 -7.01
C ARG A 18 -7.50 5.22 -7.06
N THR A 19 -7.20 5.81 -5.90
CA THR A 19 -6.62 7.15 -5.80
C THR A 19 -5.25 7.21 -6.47
N ALA A 20 -4.43 6.17 -6.31
CA ALA A 20 -3.11 6.11 -6.95
C ALA A 20 -3.22 6.12 -8.47
N PHE A 21 -4.16 5.37 -9.04
CA PHE A 21 -4.41 5.40 -10.49
C PHE A 21 -4.98 6.74 -10.98
N MET A 22 -5.83 7.40 -10.19
CA MET A 22 -6.28 8.77 -10.51
C MET A 22 -5.12 9.76 -10.54
N LEU A 23 -4.19 9.64 -9.60
CA LEU A 23 -2.97 10.46 -9.57
C LEU A 23 -2.06 10.15 -10.75
N SER A 24 -1.85 8.86 -11.04
CA SER A 24 -1.02 8.44 -12.17
C SER A 24 -1.56 9.01 -13.49
N ASP A 25 -2.87 8.91 -13.72
CA ASP A 25 -3.53 9.46 -14.91
C ASP A 25 -3.39 10.99 -15.01
N ARG A 26 -3.70 11.72 -13.93
CA ARG A 26 -3.58 13.18 -13.86
C ARG A 26 -2.15 13.68 -14.13
N GLU A 27 -1.15 12.94 -13.68
CA GLU A 27 0.26 13.36 -13.71
C GLU A 27 1.03 12.75 -14.90
N GLY A 28 0.34 12.07 -15.83
CA GLY A 28 0.92 11.60 -17.09
C GLY A 28 1.61 10.24 -17.03
N GLY A 29 1.13 9.32 -16.21
CA GLY A 29 1.59 7.92 -16.17
C GLY A 29 2.67 7.66 -15.12
N LEU A 30 2.43 8.05 -13.86
CA LEU A 30 3.33 7.70 -12.76
C LEU A 30 3.40 6.17 -12.58
N SER A 31 4.62 5.62 -12.58
CA SER A 31 4.86 4.23 -12.18
C SER A 31 4.38 4.00 -10.76
N THR A 32 3.62 2.93 -10.54
CA THR A 32 2.97 2.64 -9.26
C THR A 32 3.57 1.39 -8.64
N LEU A 33 4.02 1.50 -7.40
CA LEU A 33 4.48 0.36 -6.62
C LEU A 33 3.42 -0.03 -5.59
N LEU A 34 2.78 -1.18 -5.78
CA LEU A 34 1.80 -1.74 -4.86
C LEU A 34 2.52 -2.53 -3.77
N VAL A 35 2.41 -2.07 -2.53
CA VAL A 35 3.10 -2.68 -1.40
C VAL A 35 2.11 -3.34 -0.46
N TYR A 36 2.31 -4.63 -0.23
CA TYR A 36 1.60 -5.36 0.81
C TYR A 36 2.54 -5.75 1.96
N VAL A 37 2.11 -5.44 3.19
CA VAL A 37 2.87 -5.79 4.38
C VAL A 37 2.15 -6.92 5.12
N VAL A 38 2.72 -8.12 5.06
CA VAL A 38 2.27 -9.28 5.82
C VAL A 38 2.53 -9.04 7.31
N THR A 39 1.47 -9.06 8.10
CA THR A 39 1.51 -8.89 9.55
C THR A 39 1.73 -10.21 10.28
N GLN A 40 2.15 -10.16 11.55
CA GLN A 40 2.28 -11.36 12.38
C GLN A 40 0.96 -12.13 12.49
N GLN A 41 -0.18 -11.43 12.56
CA GLN A 41 -1.49 -12.06 12.60
C GLN A 41 -1.76 -12.93 11.36
N GLU A 42 -1.24 -12.55 10.19
CA GLU A 42 -1.36 -13.33 8.97
C GLU A 42 -0.37 -14.50 8.95
N LEU A 43 0.84 -14.29 9.45
CA LEU A 43 1.80 -15.37 9.66
C LEU A 43 1.22 -16.42 10.62
N ASP A 44 0.53 -16.02 11.68
CA ASP A 44 -0.05 -16.94 12.66
C ASP A 44 -1.15 -17.83 12.06
N LYS A 45 -1.85 -17.36 11.02
CA LYS A 45 -2.85 -18.17 10.27
C LYS A 45 -2.22 -19.32 9.48
N THR A 46 -0.91 -19.35 9.30
CA THR A 46 -0.21 -20.43 8.58
C THR A 46 0.07 -21.65 9.46
N GLY A 47 -0.26 -21.61 10.75
CA GLY A 47 -0.18 -22.77 11.66
C GLY A 47 1.20 -22.97 12.30
N ALA A 48 1.60 -24.23 12.48
CA ALA A 48 2.80 -24.63 13.22
C ALA A 48 4.06 -24.78 12.33
N LEU A 49 4.22 -23.87 11.36
CA LEU A 49 5.41 -23.83 10.50
C LEU A 49 6.56 -23.06 11.16
N SER A 50 7.79 -23.27 10.66
CA SER A 50 8.94 -22.42 11.03
C SER A 50 8.72 -20.98 10.54
N PHE A 51 9.32 -19.99 11.18
CA PHE A 51 9.09 -18.58 10.82
C PHE A 51 9.38 -18.26 9.33
N SER A 52 10.47 -18.81 8.80
CA SER A 52 10.82 -18.66 7.37
C SER A 52 9.75 -19.25 6.46
N ASP A 53 9.25 -20.44 6.79
CA ASP A 53 8.18 -21.10 6.02
C ASP A 53 6.86 -20.34 6.14
N LYS A 54 6.54 -19.79 7.31
CA LYS A 54 5.36 -18.93 7.51
C LYS A 54 5.41 -17.72 6.59
N GLN A 55 6.57 -17.06 6.52
CA GLN A 55 6.77 -15.89 5.65
C GLN A 55 6.57 -16.27 4.19
N GLN A 56 7.23 -17.33 3.72
CA GLN A 56 7.10 -17.78 2.34
C GLN A 56 5.63 -18.09 1.98
N VAL A 57 4.95 -18.90 2.79
CA VAL A 57 3.54 -19.28 2.55
C VAL A 57 2.61 -18.06 2.57
N ALA A 58 2.84 -17.10 3.46
CA ALA A 58 2.02 -15.90 3.53
C ALA A 58 2.24 -14.99 2.31
N VAL A 59 3.49 -14.86 1.83
CA VAL A 59 3.81 -14.12 0.59
C VAL A 59 3.17 -14.79 -0.62
N GLU A 60 3.32 -16.12 -0.75
CA GLU A 60 2.73 -16.91 -1.85
C GLU A 60 1.20 -16.81 -1.89
N LYS A 61 0.55 -16.65 -0.73
CA LYS A 61 -0.90 -16.43 -0.65
C LYS A 61 -1.33 -14.98 -0.90
N ALA A 62 -0.51 -14.01 -0.51
CA ALA A 62 -0.84 -12.60 -0.68
C ALA A 62 -0.81 -12.19 -2.15
N TYR A 63 0.19 -12.65 -2.90
CA TYR A 63 0.41 -12.22 -4.28
C TYR A 63 -0.81 -12.41 -5.21
N PRO A 64 -1.44 -13.60 -5.29
CA PRO A 64 -2.61 -13.81 -6.16
C PRO A 64 -3.82 -12.97 -5.75
N GLU A 65 -4.04 -12.78 -4.45
CA GLU A 65 -5.17 -11.97 -3.95
C GLU A 65 -4.97 -10.48 -4.24
N LEU A 66 -3.74 -9.98 -4.15
CA LEU A 66 -3.40 -8.60 -4.51
C LEU A 66 -3.64 -8.34 -6.00
N TRP A 67 -3.19 -9.25 -6.86
CA TRP A 67 -3.47 -9.15 -8.31
C TRP A 67 -4.96 -9.22 -8.60
N ARG A 68 -5.69 -10.16 -8.01
CA ARG A 68 -7.15 -10.27 -8.18
C ARG A 68 -7.87 -8.97 -7.78
N ARG A 69 -7.46 -8.32 -6.69
CA ARG A 69 -8.03 -7.04 -6.26
C ARG A 69 -7.63 -5.89 -7.17
N LEU A 70 -6.39 -5.88 -7.62
CA LEU A 70 -5.90 -4.92 -8.60
C LEU A 70 -6.72 -4.99 -9.88
N ASP A 71 -6.94 -6.20 -10.40
CA ASP A 71 -7.78 -6.45 -11.58
C ASP A 71 -9.20 -5.94 -11.36
N MET A 72 -9.84 -6.23 -10.21
CA MET A 72 -11.17 -5.70 -9.91
C MET A 72 -11.22 -4.16 -9.87
N VAL A 73 -10.15 -3.50 -9.42
CA VAL A 73 -10.06 -2.04 -9.42
C VAL A 73 -9.86 -1.53 -10.86
N LEU A 74 -9.04 -2.20 -11.66
CA LEU A 74 -8.72 -1.82 -13.04
C LEU A 74 -9.85 -2.11 -14.03
N GLU A 75 -10.56 -3.23 -13.91
CA GLU A 75 -11.71 -3.60 -14.74
C GLU A 75 -12.80 -2.52 -14.70
N SER A 76 -12.94 -1.83 -13.56
CA SER A 76 -13.88 -0.70 -13.44
C SER A 76 -13.54 0.51 -14.33
N ARG A 77 -12.39 0.52 -15.01
CA ARG A 77 -11.90 1.63 -15.85
C ARG A 77 -11.92 1.38 -17.36
N HIS A 78 -12.25 0.18 -17.81
CA HIS A 78 -12.51 -0.33 -19.18
C HIS A 78 -11.83 0.23 -20.47
N GLU A 79 -11.14 1.37 -20.51
CA GLU A 79 -10.58 1.92 -21.77
C GLU A 79 -9.09 2.35 -21.71
N ASP A 80 -8.45 2.48 -20.53
CA ASP A 80 -7.07 3.01 -20.41
C ASP A 80 -6.10 2.14 -19.56
N ALA A 81 -6.50 0.92 -19.19
CA ALA A 81 -5.72 0.06 -18.29
C ALA A 81 -4.33 -0.32 -18.83
N ASP A 82 -4.14 -0.32 -20.15
CA ASP A 82 -2.89 -0.73 -20.83
C ASP A 82 -1.72 0.25 -20.65
N LYS A 83 -1.91 1.39 -19.97
CA LYS A 83 -0.90 2.45 -19.83
C LYS A 83 -0.23 2.52 -18.46
N VAL A 84 -0.65 1.73 -17.47
CA VAL A 84 -0.12 1.87 -16.11
C VAL A 84 0.87 0.76 -15.77
N GLU A 85 2.14 1.14 -15.61
CA GLU A 85 3.17 0.26 -15.07
C GLU A 85 2.95 0.09 -13.56
N VAL A 86 2.66 -1.15 -13.15
CA VAL A 86 2.45 -1.51 -11.75
C VAL A 86 3.42 -2.62 -11.35
N ASP A 87 4.28 -2.33 -10.37
CA ASP A 87 5.12 -3.33 -9.70
C ASP A 87 4.47 -3.73 -8.37
N VAL A 88 4.54 -5.02 -8.02
CA VAL A 88 3.99 -5.54 -6.74
C VAL A 88 5.12 -6.00 -5.83
N VAL A 89 5.19 -5.41 -4.64
CA VAL A 89 6.15 -5.77 -3.59
C VAL A 89 5.42 -6.27 -2.36
N VAL A 90 5.77 -7.49 -1.92
CA VAL A 90 5.30 -8.04 -0.65
C VAL A 90 6.47 -8.07 0.34
N ARG A 91 6.24 -7.54 1.54
CA ARG A 91 7.19 -7.55 2.67
C ARG A 91 6.48 -7.99 3.94
N SER A 92 7.24 -8.37 4.95
CA SER A 92 6.69 -8.75 6.26
C SER A 92 7.13 -7.77 7.33
N ALA A 93 6.22 -7.35 8.19
CA ALA A 93 6.55 -6.58 9.38
C ALA A 93 6.19 -7.38 10.64
N PRO A 94 7.10 -7.51 11.63
CA PRO A 94 6.79 -8.16 12.90
C PRO A 94 5.88 -7.24 13.73
N VAL A 95 4.56 -7.44 13.61
CA VAL A 95 3.53 -6.66 14.31
C VAL A 95 2.90 -7.54 15.39
N HIS A 96 3.44 -7.54 16.62
CA HIS A 96 2.85 -8.33 17.70
C HIS A 96 1.46 -7.81 18.12
N LEU A 97 0.67 -8.75 18.69
CA LEU A 97 -0.78 -8.84 18.92
C LEU A 97 -1.48 -7.69 19.67
N VAL A 98 -0.86 -6.52 19.82
CA VAL A 98 -1.54 -5.24 20.06
C VAL A 98 -0.56 -4.10 19.74
N ARG A 99 -0.95 -3.18 18.83
CA ARG A 99 -0.51 -1.76 18.77
C ARG A 99 0.61 -1.27 17.84
N SER A 100 1.49 -2.05 17.23
CA SER A 100 2.59 -1.42 16.48
C SER A 100 2.32 -1.17 14.99
N GLN A 101 1.35 -0.30 14.67
CA GLN A 101 1.13 0.22 13.30
C GLN A 101 2.36 0.99 12.78
N ALA A 102 3.14 1.56 13.69
CA ALA A 102 4.43 2.19 13.40
C ALA A 102 5.39 1.25 12.64
N LYS A 103 5.42 -0.06 12.92
CA LYS A 103 6.29 -0.99 12.18
C LYS A 103 5.87 -1.21 10.73
N ILE A 104 4.57 -1.15 10.45
CA ILE A 104 4.07 -1.19 9.07
C ILE A 104 4.47 0.10 8.35
N ALA A 105 4.31 1.25 9.01
CA ALA A 105 4.72 2.54 8.47
C ALA A 105 6.23 2.61 8.19
N GLU A 106 7.07 2.13 9.12
CA GLU A 106 8.53 2.03 8.94
C GLU A 106 8.89 1.23 7.68
N VAL A 107 8.27 0.06 7.47
CA VAL A 107 8.50 -0.77 6.27
C VAL A 107 8.05 -0.05 4.99
N LEU A 108 6.90 0.61 5.01
CA LEU A 108 6.43 1.39 3.85
C LEU A 108 7.38 2.55 3.52
N LEU A 109 7.92 3.22 4.53
CA LEU A 109 8.89 4.32 4.37
C LEU A 109 10.25 3.82 3.89
N GLU A 110 10.70 2.65 4.35
CA GLU A 110 11.92 1.99 3.86
C GLU A 110 11.81 1.66 2.38
N ILE A 111 10.71 0.99 1.98
CA ILE A 111 10.44 0.69 0.57
C ILE A 111 10.33 1.99 -0.24
N ALA A 112 9.72 3.04 0.31
CA ALA A 112 9.70 4.33 -0.34
C ALA A 112 11.06 4.94 -0.59
N ARG A 113 11.99 4.78 0.33
CA ARG A 113 13.37 5.21 0.14
C ARG A 113 14.08 4.34 -0.90
N ASP A 114 13.96 3.02 -0.80
CA ASP A 114 14.64 2.07 -1.69
C ASP A 114 14.24 2.26 -3.16
N PHE A 115 12.96 2.57 -3.39
CA PHE A 115 12.41 2.84 -4.71
C PHE A 115 12.37 4.34 -5.04
N SER A 116 13.03 5.19 -4.25
CA SER A 116 13.07 6.65 -4.45
C SER A 116 11.69 7.27 -4.71
N ALA A 117 10.66 6.74 -4.04
CA ALA A 117 9.27 7.15 -4.20
C ALA A 117 9.02 8.50 -3.51
N SER A 118 8.45 9.45 -4.24
CA SER A 118 8.14 10.79 -3.69
C SER A 118 6.81 10.85 -2.92
N ARG A 119 5.96 9.82 -3.01
CA ARG A 119 4.61 9.79 -2.43
C ARG A 119 4.22 8.41 -1.94
N ILE A 120 3.42 8.35 -0.87
CA ILE A 120 2.73 7.15 -0.40
C ILE A 120 1.21 7.40 -0.38
N VAL A 121 0.43 6.54 -1.01
CA VAL A 121 -1.03 6.53 -0.98
C VAL A 121 -1.51 5.45 -0.02
N LEU A 122 -2.40 5.78 0.91
CA LEU A 122 -2.89 4.89 1.97
C LEU A 122 -4.40 5.00 2.14
N GLY A 123 -5.00 3.91 2.60
CA GLY A 123 -6.36 3.91 3.11
C GLY A 123 -6.43 4.53 4.51
N ARG A 124 -7.21 5.60 4.69
CA ARG A 124 -7.45 6.26 5.97
C ARG A 124 -8.66 5.66 6.68
N LYS A 125 -8.37 4.90 7.74
CA LYS A 125 -9.41 4.33 8.64
C LYS A 125 -10.01 5.36 9.61
N GLY A 126 -9.40 6.55 9.74
CA GLY A 126 -9.85 7.60 10.65
C GLY A 126 -9.69 7.25 12.13
N ARG A 127 -8.72 6.38 12.46
CA ARG A 127 -8.41 5.98 13.84
C ARG A 127 -7.05 6.56 14.25
N PRO A 128 -6.88 7.00 15.50
CA PRO A 128 -5.57 7.37 16.03
C PRO A 128 -4.62 6.16 15.96
N ASP A 129 -3.32 6.45 15.88
CA ASP A 129 -2.24 5.46 15.83
C ASP A 129 -2.35 4.47 14.65
N CYS A 130 -3.02 4.84 13.55
CA CYS A 130 -3.04 4.01 12.35
C CYS A 130 -1.82 4.25 11.45
N VAL A 131 -1.52 3.31 10.55
CA VAL A 131 -0.38 3.41 9.62
C VAL A 131 -0.34 4.76 8.91
N ALA A 132 -1.50 5.28 8.50
CA ALA A 132 -1.60 6.54 7.76
C ALA A 132 -1.15 7.75 8.59
N GLU A 133 -1.45 7.79 9.89
CA GLU A 133 -1.01 8.87 10.78
C GLU A 133 0.50 8.77 11.02
N HIS A 134 1.05 7.56 11.22
CA HIS A 134 2.51 7.37 11.35
C HIS A 134 3.27 7.75 10.08
N VAL A 135 2.79 7.39 8.90
CA VAL A 135 3.44 7.80 7.64
C VAL A 135 3.40 9.32 7.46
N LEU A 136 2.31 9.98 7.91
CA LEU A 136 2.17 11.43 7.85
C LEU A 136 3.20 12.17 8.72
N GLU A 137 3.69 11.57 9.81
CA GLU A 137 4.77 12.14 10.64
C GLU A 137 6.08 12.36 9.85
N HIS A 138 6.25 11.70 8.71
CA HIS A 138 7.45 11.76 7.86
C HIS A 138 7.25 12.57 6.57
N GLY A 139 6.11 13.24 6.43
CA GLY A 139 5.79 13.96 5.19
C GLY A 139 4.72 15.03 5.38
N SER A 140 4.13 15.41 4.26
CA SER A 140 3.05 16.40 4.21
C SER A 140 1.87 15.83 3.45
N LEU A 141 0.67 16.24 3.85
CA LEU A 141 -0.54 15.86 3.14
C LEU A 141 -0.55 16.52 1.75
N ALA A 142 -0.62 15.70 0.71
CA ALA A 142 -0.83 16.16 -0.66
C ALA A 142 -2.33 16.26 -0.96
N PRO A 143 -2.74 17.15 -1.88
CA PRO A 143 -4.12 17.21 -2.33
C PRO A 143 -4.52 15.91 -3.03
N LEU A 144 -5.75 15.46 -2.77
CA LEU A 144 -6.36 14.37 -3.52
C LEU A 144 -6.79 14.86 -4.92
N PRO A 145 -6.77 13.99 -5.95
CA PRO A 145 -7.40 14.32 -7.23
C PRO A 145 -8.92 14.43 -7.08
N ASP A 146 -9.54 15.22 -7.95
CA ASP A 146 -11.00 15.40 -7.93
C ASP A 146 -11.72 14.06 -8.12
N GLY A 147 -12.68 13.76 -7.25
CA GLY A 147 -13.41 12.49 -7.26
C GLY A 147 -12.69 11.32 -6.58
N ALA A 148 -11.51 11.53 -5.98
CA ALA A 148 -10.84 10.49 -5.21
C ALA A 148 -11.71 9.97 -4.05
N PRO A 149 -11.66 8.66 -3.74
CA PRO A 149 -12.27 8.12 -2.54
C PRO A 149 -11.94 8.92 -1.27
N HIS A 150 -12.97 9.29 -0.52
CA HIS A 150 -12.88 10.12 0.70
C HIS A 150 -12.05 9.48 1.83
N LYS A 151 -11.77 8.18 1.76
CA LYS A 151 -10.94 7.44 2.72
C LYS A 151 -9.54 7.17 2.19
N SER A 152 -9.06 7.91 1.21
CA SER A 152 -7.66 7.87 0.80
C SER A 152 -6.87 9.02 1.39
N LEU A 153 -5.59 8.78 1.65
CA LEU A 153 -4.61 9.76 2.08
C LEU A 153 -3.42 9.69 1.12
N VAL A 154 -2.92 10.83 0.67
CA VAL A 154 -1.69 10.91 -0.12
C VAL A 154 -0.67 11.69 0.70
N VAL A 155 0.39 11.01 1.13
CA VAL A 155 1.48 11.63 1.87
C VAL A 155 2.62 11.88 0.89
N LYS A 156 2.94 13.16 0.67
CA LYS A 156 4.17 13.55 -0.02
C LYS A 156 5.31 13.44 0.97
N LEU A 157 6.28 12.59 0.67
CA LEU A 157 7.45 12.41 1.50
C LEU A 157 8.38 13.60 1.32
N SER A 158 9.02 14.01 2.41
CA SER A 158 10.17 14.89 2.30
C SER A 158 11.27 14.07 1.62
N THR A 159 11.72 14.48 0.43
CA THR A 159 12.92 13.90 -0.16
C THR A 159 14.04 14.00 0.88
N PRO A 160 14.80 12.92 1.14
CA PRO A 160 16.00 13.04 1.96
C PRO A 160 16.97 14.09 1.38
#